data_AF-A0A817I100-F1
#
_entry.id   AF-A0A817I100-F1
#
_cell.length_a   1.000
_cell.length_b   1.000
_cell.length_c   1.000
_cell.angle_alpha   90.00
_cell.angle_beta   90.00
_cell.angle_gamma   90.00
#
_symmetry.space_group_name_H-M   'P 1'
#
loop_
_entity.id
_entity.type
_entity.pdbx_description
1 polymer ?
#
loop_
_entity_poly.entity_id
_entity_poly.type
_entity_poly.pdbx_seq_one_letter_code
_entity_poly.pdbx_strand_id
1 'polypeptide(L)'
;MFSSHHGSHSNELALEYFDFAYPLIFHRHWPSVRLALLSLPKPVALLNPYSLSNKNIKQKLIEQGSIDMLRFYNEKLREDFNLIQEQISKSDHEYGIKKLLEQKENRRLLGTSDLVDEQEEINEEVEEEEEINEDDDMNTFNQPESVKRLDEIYKQALEQQVTF
;
A
#
# COMPACT_ATOMS: atom_id res chain seq x y z
N MET A 1 -18.86 30.59 -34.57
CA MET A 1 -18.26 29.29 -34.94
C MET A 1 -16.80 29.54 -35.27
N PHE A 2 -15.89 29.31 -34.33
CA PHE A 2 -14.45 29.51 -34.57
C PHE A 2 -13.83 28.17 -34.93
N SER A 3 -13.49 28.01 -36.21
CA SER A 3 -12.62 26.97 -36.72
C SER A 3 -11.20 27.25 -36.24
N SER A 4 -10.63 26.35 -35.43
CA SER A 4 -9.26 26.41 -34.93
C SER A 4 -8.47 25.24 -35.50
N HIS A 5 -8.04 25.34 -36.76
CA HIS A 5 -7.38 24.25 -37.50
C HIS A 5 -5.85 24.19 -37.34
N HIS A 6 -5.25 24.86 -36.35
CA HIS A 6 -3.78 24.85 -36.18
C HIS A 6 -3.28 24.18 -34.90
N GLY A 7 -4.17 23.83 -33.96
CA GLY A 7 -3.80 23.08 -32.74
C GLY A 7 -3.99 21.56 -32.83
N SER A 8 -4.60 21.04 -33.90
CA SER A 8 -4.96 19.61 -34.01
C SER A 8 -3.72 18.72 -34.21
N HIS A 9 -2.81 19.13 -35.10
CA HIS A 9 -1.66 18.31 -35.49
C HIS A 9 -0.66 18.06 -34.36
N SER A 10 -0.36 19.04 -33.52
CA SER A 10 0.56 18.85 -32.40
C SER A 10 0.02 17.89 -31.34
N ASN A 11 -1.30 17.94 -31.11
CA ASN A 11 -1.96 17.08 -30.12
C ASN A 11 -2.12 15.66 -30.64
N GLU A 12 -2.41 15.50 -31.94
CA GLU A 12 -2.43 14.21 -32.63
C GLU A 12 -1.05 13.53 -32.56
N LEU A 13 0.02 14.25 -32.93
CA LEU A 13 1.40 13.76 -32.85
C LEU A 13 1.81 13.42 -31.41
N ALA A 14 1.42 14.23 -30.42
CA ALA A 14 1.68 13.93 -29.02
C ALA A 14 0.97 12.65 -28.56
N LEU A 15 -0.29 12.46 -28.98
CA LEU A 15 -1.05 11.26 -28.64
C LEU A 15 -0.46 10.01 -29.29
N GLU A 16 -0.03 10.09 -30.55
CA GLU A 16 0.70 9.01 -31.23
C GLU A 16 1.99 8.65 -30.48
N TYR A 17 2.76 9.65 -30.04
CA TYR A 17 3.95 9.42 -29.24
C TYR A 17 3.64 8.75 -27.89
N PHE A 18 2.59 9.20 -27.19
CA PHE A 18 2.16 8.57 -25.94
C PHE A 18 1.70 7.13 -26.15
N ASP A 19 0.95 6.85 -27.22
CA ASP A 19 0.50 5.51 -27.59
C ASP A 19 1.65 4.58 -27.98
N PHE A 20 2.81 5.11 -28.41
CA PHE A 20 4.02 4.34 -28.64
C PHE A 20 4.80 4.07 -27.35
N ALA A 21 5.01 5.09 -26.51
CA ALA A 21 5.92 5.02 -25.37
C ALA A 21 5.28 4.47 -24.08
N TYR A 22 4.07 4.92 -23.76
CA TYR A 22 3.43 4.68 -22.46
C TYR A 22 2.84 3.27 -22.26
N PRO A 23 2.48 2.48 -23.29
CA PRO A 23 2.19 1.06 -23.09
C PRO A 23 3.36 0.25 -22.52
N LEU A 24 4.61 0.66 -22.79
CA LEU A 24 5.80 -0.04 -22.25
C LEU A 24 5.95 0.19 -20.73
N ILE A 25 5.37 1.26 -20.20
CA ILE A 25 5.46 1.66 -18.79
C ILE A 25 4.23 1.17 -18.01
N PHE A 26 3.03 1.41 -18.56
CA PHE A 26 1.77 1.13 -17.89
C PHE A 26 1.14 -0.20 -18.31
N HIS A 27 1.71 -0.88 -19.30
CA HIS A 27 1.27 -2.18 -19.80
C HIS A 27 -0.25 -2.21 -20.05
N ARG A 28 -0.95 -3.16 -19.43
CA ARG A 28 -2.41 -3.33 -19.53
C ARG A 28 -3.22 -2.14 -18.99
N HIS A 29 -2.62 -1.27 -18.17
CA HIS A 29 -3.27 -0.08 -17.63
C HIS A 29 -3.19 1.14 -18.56
N TRP A 30 -2.44 1.08 -19.66
CA TRP A 30 -2.32 2.20 -20.59
C TRP A 30 -3.67 2.73 -21.08
N PRO A 31 -4.65 1.91 -21.52
CA PRO A 31 -5.94 2.42 -21.98
C PRO A 31 -6.68 3.26 -20.94
N SER A 32 -6.61 2.91 -19.64
CA SER A 32 -7.23 3.71 -18.58
C SER A 32 -6.49 5.02 -18.31
N VAL A 33 -5.15 5.02 -18.40
CA VAL A 33 -4.34 6.24 -18.26
C VAL A 33 -4.61 7.18 -19.43
N ARG A 34 -4.62 6.66 -20.66
CA ARG A 34 -4.97 7.40 -21.88
C ARG A 34 -6.35 8.04 -21.78
N LEU A 35 -7.34 7.29 -21.32
CA LEU A 35 -8.69 7.81 -21.11
C LEU A 35 -8.69 8.96 -20.08
N ALA A 36 -7.96 8.82 -18.98
CA ALA A 36 -7.85 9.86 -17.97
C ALA A 36 -7.17 11.13 -18.51
N LEU A 37 -6.14 11.00 -19.36
CA LEU A 37 -5.45 12.12 -20.00
C LEU A 37 -6.34 12.87 -21.00
N LEU A 38 -7.24 12.17 -21.68
CA LEU A 38 -8.20 12.75 -22.63
C LEU A 38 -9.50 13.24 -21.96
N SER A 39 -9.64 13.04 -20.65
CA SER A 39 -10.79 13.47 -19.86
C SER A 39 -10.52 14.82 -19.19
N LEU A 40 -11.58 15.45 -18.67
CA LEU A 40 -11.43 16.68 -17.89
C LEU A 40 -10.63 16.37 -16.60
N PRO A 41 -9.54 17.11 -16.32
CA PRO A 41 -8.75 16.88 -15.12
C PRO A 41 -9.56 17.25 -13.86
N LYS A 42 -9.38 16.46 -12.80
CA LYS A 42 -10.02 16.71 -11.51
C LYS A 42 -9.31 17.89 -10.81
N PRO A 43 -10.02 18.98 -10.47
CA PRO A 43 -9.39 20.14 -9.82
C PRO A 43 -9.05 19.84 -8.35
N VAL A 44 -7.98 20.47 -7.87
CA VAL A 44 -7.55 20.44 -6.46
C VAL A 44 -7.40 21.89 -5.97
N ALA A 45 -8.01 22.20 -4.83
CA ALA A 45 -7.90 23.51 -4.20
C ALA A 45 -6.78 23.51 -3.16
N LEU A 46 -5.79 24.38 -3.33
CA LEU A 46 -4.76 24.62 -2.33
C LEU A 46 -5.19 25.77 -1.42
N LEU A 47 -5.31 25.49 -0.13
CA LEU A 47 -5.66 26.50 0.87
C LEU A 47 -4.42 27.30 1.25
N ASN A 48 -4.48 28.63 1.09
CA ASN A 48 -3.42 29.52 1.53
C ASN A 48 -3.40 29.59 3.08
N PRO A 49 -2.33 29.12 3.77
CA PRO A 49 -2.26 29.13 5.23
C PRO A 49 -2.21 30.55 5.82
N TYR A 50 -1.77 31.54 5.04
CA TYR A 50 -1.63 32.93 5.47
C TYR A 50 -2.93 33.75 5.28
N SER A 51 -3.99 33.14 4.76
CA SER A 51 -5.27 33.82 4.62
C SER A 51 -6.02 33.84 5.95
N LEU A 52 -6.42 35.02 6.40
CA LEU A 52 -7.29 35.22 7.58
C LEU A 52 -8.63 34.46 7.46
N SER A 53 -9.08 34.21 6.23
CA SER A 53 -10.35 33.51 5.94
C SER A 53 -10.18 32.01 5.64
N ASN A 54 -9.01 31.43 5.88
CA ASN A 54 -8.73 30.02 5.56
C ASN A 54 -9.80 29.06 6.11
N LYS A 55 -10.15 29.19 7.40
CA LYS A 55 -11.17 28.35 8.04
C LYS A 55 -12.53 28.44 7.35
N ASN A 56 -12.96 29.66 6.99
CA ASN A 56 -14.24 29.88 6.32
C ASN A 56 -14.22 29.33 4.88
N ILE A 57 -13.11 29.47 4.17
CA ILE A 57 -12.95 28.93 2.80
C ILE A 57 -12.93 27.40 2.85
N LYS A 58 -12.19 26.80 3.79
CA LYS A 58 -12.15 25.36 4.01
C LYS A 58 -13.56 24.80 4.24
N GLN A 59 -14.33 25.43 5.14
CA GLN A 59 -15.69 25.02 5.44
C GLN A 59 -16.60 25.07 4.20
N LYS A 60 -16.54 26.16 3.42
CA LYS A 60 -17.30 26.29 2.17
C LYS A 60 -16.95 25.22 1.13
N LEU A 61 -15.67 24.89 1.00
CA LEU A 61 -15.23 23.83 0.08
C LEU A 61 -15.78 22.47 0.50
N ILE A 62 -15.80 22.19 1.81
CA ILE A 62 -16.38 20.94 2.36
C ILE A 62 -17.90 20.90 2.12
N GLU A 63 -18.60 22.01 2.33
CA GLU A 63 -20.03 22.13 2.03
C GLU A 63 -20.35 21.90 0.55
N GLN A 64 -19.40 22.22 -0.34
CA GLN A 64 -19.48 21.93 -1.79
C GLN A 64 -19.09 20.48 -2.14
N GLY A 65 -18.80 19.63 -1.16
CA GLY A 65 -18.42 18.23 -1.35
C GLY A 65 -16.93 18.00 -1.58
N SER A 66 -16.08 19.00 -1.31
CA SER A 66 -14.62 18.81 -1.35
C SER A 66 -14.15 17.97 -0.16
N ILE A 67 -13.12 17.17 -0.39
CA ILE A 67 -12.50 16.31 0.63
C ILE A 67 -11.08 16.81 0.90
N ASP A 68 -10.70 16.85 2.17
CA ASP A 68 -9.32 17.13 2.58
C ASP A 68 -8.46 15.88 2.33
N MET A 69 -7.72 15.90 1.22
CA MET A 69 -6.92 14.75 0.73
C MET A 69 -5.89 14.28 1.74
N LEU A 70 -5.25 15.20 2.47
CA LEU A 70 -4.22 14.84 3.47
C LEU A 70 -4.83 14.11 4.66
N ARG A 71 -6.02 14.56 5.09
CA ARG A 71 -6.75 13.91 6.16
C ARG A 71 -7.22 12.52 5.76
N PHE A 72 -7.79 12.40 4.56
CA PHE A 72 -8.29 11.13 4.03
C PHE A 72 -7.17 10.06 3.93
N TYR A 73 -5.98 10.46 3.46
CA TYR A 73 -4.86 9.53 3.35
C TYR A 73 -4.37 9.04 4.71
N ASN A 74 -4.29 9.94 5.70
CA ASN A 74 -3.87 9.59 7.05
C ASN A 74 -4.88 8.67 7.76
N GLU A 75 -6.17 8.90 7.57
CA GLU A 75 -7.22 8.04 8.13
C GLU A 75 -7.15 6.65 7.52
N LYS A 76 -7.04 6.54 6.20
CA LYS A 76 -6.93 5.24 5.50
C LYS A 76 -5.65 4.48 5.86
N LEU A 77 -4.50 5.16 5.91
CA LEU A 77 -3.25 4.55 6.36
C LEU A 77 -3.37 4.00 7.79
N ARG A 78 -4.09 4.70 8.66
CA ARG A 78 -4.31 4.27 10.04
C ARG A 78 -5.21 3.03 10.10
N GLU A 79 -6.24 2.98 9.26
CA GLU A 79 -7.10 1.79 9.11
C GLU A 79 -6.30 0.58 8.60
N ASP A 80 -5.49 0.77 7.57
CA ASP A 80 -4.63 -0.27 7.00
C ASP A 80 -3.60 -0.76 8.04
N PHE A 81 -3.01 0.14 8.82
CA PHE A 81 -2.08 -0.21 9.90
C PHE A 81 -2.75 -1.01 11.03
N ASN A 82 -3.95 -0.61 11.44
CA ASN A 82 -4.71 -1.33 12.45
C ASN A 82 -5.07 -2.75 11.99
N LEU A 83 -5.43 -2.92 10.71
CA LEU A 83 -5.72 -4.22 10.13
C LEU A 83 -4.49 -5.14 10.15
N ILE A 84 -3.30 -4.60 9.84
CA ILE A 84 -2.04 -5.35 9.90
C ILE A 84 -1.73 -5.79 11.33
N GLN A 85 -1.89 -4.91 12.32
CA GLN A 85 -1.68 -5.25 13.73
C GLN A 85 -2.62 -6.36 14.20
N GLU A 86 -3.89 -6.31 13.79
CA GLU A 86 -4.86 -7.36 14.13
C GLU A 86 -4.49 -8.71 13.48
N GLN A 87 -3.96 -8.70 12.26
CA GLN A 87 -3.49 -9.91 11.58
C GLN A 87 -2.26 -10.52 12.27
N ILE A 88 -1.30 -9.69 12.69
CA ILE A 88 -0.11 -10.13 13.43
C ILE A 88 -0.52 -10.76 14.77
N SER A 89 -1.39 -10.08 15.53
CA SER A 89 -1.90 -10.61 16.80
C SER A 89 -2.58 -11.97 16.64
N LYS A 90 -3.37 -12.15 15.58
CA LYS A 90 -4.02 -13.44 15.27
C LYS A 90 -3.01 -14.52 14.89
N SER A 91 -2.00 -14.19 14.08
CA SER A 91 -0.97 -15.17 13.70
C SER A 91 -0.10 -15.58 14.87
N ASP A 92 0.24 -14.65 15.77
CA ASP A 92 1.04 -14.94 16.97
C ASP A 92 0.24 -15.82 17.94
N HIS A 93 -1.05 -15.54 18.09
CA HIS A 93 -1.96 -16.36 18.88
C HIS A 93 -2.09 -17.78 18.31
N GLU A 94 -2.27 -17.91 16.99
CA GLU A 94 -2.36 -19.21 16.31
C GLU A 94 -1.05 -20.01 16.43
N TYR A 95 0.09 -19.33 16.28
CA TYR A 95 1.41 -19.92 16.49
C TYR A 95 1.60 -20.42 17.93
N GLY A 96 1.19 -19.63 18.92
CA GLY A 96 1.22 -20.01 20.34
C GLY A 96 0.40 -21.27 20.63
N ILE A 97 -0.84 -21.33 20.11
CA ILE A 97 -1.71 -22.50 20.25
C ILE A 97 -1.07 -23.75 19.62
N LYS A 98 -0.49 -23.61 18.42
CA LYS A 98 0.14 -24.73 17.72
C LYS A 98 1.34 -25.30 18.48
N LYS A 99 2.16 -24.43 19.07
CA LYS A 99 3.31 -24.82 19.90
C LYS A 99 2.89 -25.55 21.18
N LEU A 100 1.79 -25.13 21.82
CA LEU A 100 1.23 -25.82 22.98
C LEU A 100 0.69 -27.21 22.63
N LEU A 101 0.01 -27.36 21.49
CA LEU A 101 -0.46 -28.65 20.99
C LEU A 101 0.70 -29.60 20.71
N GLU A 102 1.76 -29.12 20.06
CA GLU A 102 2.97 -29.90 19.78
C GLU A 102 3.67 -30.34 21.08
N GLN A 103 3.77 -29.46 22.08
CA GLN A 103 4.29 -29.84 23.40
C GLN A 103 3.43 -30.89 24.11
N LYS A 104 2.09 -30.81 23.99
CA LYS A 104 1.17 -31.79 24.58
C LYS A 104 1.28 -33.15 23.89
N GLU A 105 1.45 -33.16 22.56
CA GLU A 105 1.66 -34.38 21.79
C GLU A 105 3.02 -35.03 22.10
N ASN A 106 4.09 -34.22 22.20
CA ASN A 106 5.40 -34.71 22.61
C ASN A 106 5.37 -35.31 24.02
N ARG A 107 4.64 -34.72 24.97
CA ARG A 107 4.43 -35.29 26.31
C ARG A 107 3.70 -36.64 26.28
N ARG A 108 2.73 -36.82 25.37
CA ARG A 108 2.04 -38.11 25.16
C ARG A 108 2.99 -39.17 24.59
N LEU A 109 3.83 -38.80 23.63
CA LEU A 109 4.78 -39.72 22.98
C LEU A 109 5.92 -40.16 23.90
N LEU A 110 6.39 -39.29 24.80
CA LEU A 110 7.42 -39.64 25.79
C LEU A 110 6.92 -40.54 26.93
N GLY A 111 5.64 -40.91 26.95
CA GLY A 111 5.10 -41.83 27.95
C GLY A 111 5.15 -41.30 29.38
N THR A 112 5.35 -40.00 29.58
CA THR A 112 5.30 -39.34 30.90
C THR A 112 3.87 -39.01 31.33
N SER A 113 2.87 -39.60 30.67
CA SER A 113 1.46 -39.51 31.00
C SER A 113 1.12 -40.44 32.17
N ASP A 114 1.71 -40.18 33.34
CA ASP A 114 1.13 -40.65 34.60
C ASP A 114 0.90 -39.46 35.51
N LEU A 115 -0.39 -39.21 35.73
CA LEU A 115 -1.01 -38.36 36.77
C LEU A 115 -0.88 -36.85 36.54
N VAL A 116 -1.99 -36.22 36.15
CA VAL A 116 -2.88 -35.47 37.06
C VAL A 116 -4.08 -34.99 36.23
N ASP A 117 -5.27 -35.48 36.60
CA ASP A 117 -6.54 -34.79 36.32
C ASP A 117 -6.50 -33.48 37.11
N GLU A 118 -6.24 -32.35 36.44
CA GLU A 118 -6.56 -31.05 37.02
C GLU A 118 -7.39 -30.26 36.01
N GLN A 119 -8.56 -29.87 36.51
CA GLN A 119 -9.58 -29.08 35.85
C GLN A 119 -8.98 -27.72 35.47
N GLU A 120 -8.89 -27.40 34.18
CA GLU A 120 -8.63 -26.02 33.76
C GLU A 120 -9.96 -25.26 33.71
N GLU A 121 -10.36 -24.74 34.87
CA GLU A 121 -11.16 -23.52 34.97
C GLU A 121 -10.35 -22.40 34.32
N ILE A 122 -10.90 -21.81 33.25
CA ILE A 122 -10.38 -20.60 32.63
C ILE A 122 -10.66 -19.46 33.61
N ASN A 123 -9.71 -19.16 34.49
CA ASN A 123 -9.73 -17.91 35.25
C ASN A 123 -8.97 -16.83 34.47
N GLU A 124 -9.73 -15.85 34.01
CA GLU A 124 -9.24 -14.50 33.71
C GLU A 124 -8.65 -13.90 34.98
N GLU A 125 -7.41 -13.40 34.91
CA GLU A 125 -6.73 -12.38 35.74
C GLU A 125 -5.23 -12.70 35.74
N VAL A 126 -4.24 -11.80 35.72
CA VAL A 126 -4.04 -10.36 35.56
C VAL A 126 -2.53 -10.22 35.26
N GLU A 127 -2.17 -9.14 34.56
CA GLU A 127 -0.87 -8.42 34.51
C GLU A 127 0.38 -9.07 35.13
N GLU A 128 1.50 -9.10 34.38
CA GLU A 128 2.70 -8.32 34.74
C GLU A 128 3.74 -8.33 33.61
N GLU A 129 4.42 -7.20 33.50
CA GLU A 129 5.35 -6.76 32.47
C GLU A 129 6.67 -7.55 32.51
N GLU A 130 7.16 -8.03 31.36
CA GLU A 130 8.59 -8.34 31.21
C GLU A 130 9.14 -7.59 29.99
N GLU A 131 10.01 -6.60 30.28
CA GLU A 131 10.84 -5.86 29.34
C GLU A 131 11.66 -6.82 28.46
N ILE A 132 11.37 -6.83 27.16
CA ILE A 132 12.23 -7.46 26.15
C ILE A 132 13.18 -6.38 25.62
N ASN A 133 14.47 -6.53 25.88
CA ASN A 133 15.53 -5.74 25.27
C ASN A 133 15.61 -6.07 23.76
N GLU A 134 15.02 -5.21 22.92
CA GLU A 134 15.08 -5.27 21.45
C GLU A 134 16.28 -4.48 20.91
N ASP A 135 17.49 -4.95 21.18
CA ASP A 135 18.67 -4.54 20.42
C ASP A 135 19.36 -5.81 19.94
N ASP A 136 18.87 -6.36 18.82
CA ASP A 136 19.74 -6.84 17.74
C ASP A 136 18.89 -7.36 16.54
N ASP A 137 18.97 -6.58 15.46
CA ASP A 137 19.09 -7.06 14.07
C ASP A 137 17.83 -7.34 13.22
N MET A 138 16.95 -6.34 13.06
CA MET A 138 15.82 -6.37 12.09
C MET A 138 16.00 -5.51 10.83
N ASN A 139 17.21 -5.02 10.51
CA ASN A 139 17.40 -4.05 9.42
C ASN A 139 17.94 -4.59 8.08
N THR A 140 18.00 -5.91 7.89
CA THR A 140 18.60 -6.48 6.66
C THR A 140 17.59 -6.76 5.54
N PHE A 141 16.28 -6.65 5.81
CA PHE A 141 15.24 -7.12 4.86
C PHE A 141 14.61 -6.05 3.95
N ASN A 142 14.99 -4.77 4.08
CA ASN A 142 14.35 -3.65 3.35
C ASN A 142 15.33 -2.83 2.50
N GLN A 143 16.16 -3.48 1.68
CA GLN A 143 16.79 -2.78 0.56
C GLN A 143 15.96 -2.99 -0.71
N PRO A 144 15.25 -1.97 -1.22
CA PRO A 144 14.58 -2.09 -2.51
C PRO A 144 15.62 -2.28 -3.61
N GLU A 145 15.38 -3.26 -4.50
CA GLU A 145 16.21 -3.46 -5.69
C GLU A 145 16.34 -2.16 -6.49
N SER A 146 17.54 -1.90 -7.01
CA SER A 146 17.80 -0.70 -7.79
C SER A 146 16.97 -0.70 -9.06
N VAL A 147 16.10 0.32 -9.20
CA VAL A 147 15.29 0.53 -10.40
C VAL A 147 16.22 0.73 -11.60
N LYS A 148 16.17 -0.19 -12.56
CA LYS A 148 16.93 -0.10 -13.81
C LYS A 148 16.62 1.20 -14.53
N ARG A 149 17.65 1.84 -15.09
CA ARG A 149 17.46 3.09 -15.84
C ARG A 149 16.71 2.80 -17.14
N LEU A 150 15.86 3.72 -17.59
CA LEU A 150 15.05 3.58 -18.81
C LEU A 150 15.89 3.19 -20.05
N ASP A 151 17.14 3.65 -20.12
CA ASP A 151 18.08 3.34 -21.21
C ASP A 151 18.44 1.85 -21.28
N GLU A 152 18.47 1.16 -20.13
CA GLU A 152 18.77 -0.28 -20.05
C GLU A 152 17.57 -1.13 -20.50
N ILE A 153 16.37 -0.67 -20.15
CA ILE A 153 15.11 -1.27 -20.61
C ILE A 153 14.99 -1.14 -22.13
N TYR A 154 15.37 0.02 -22.68
CA TYR A 154 15.35 0.29 -24.13
C TYR A 154 16.33 -0.61 -24.90
N LYS A 155 17.53 -0.84 -24.37
CA LYS A 155 18.50 -1.78 -24.97
C LYS A 155 17.98 -3.23 -24.98
N GLN A 156 17.40 -3.69 -23.87
CA GLN A 156 16.85 -5.05 -23.80
C GLN A 156 15.69 -5.27 -24.78
N ALA A 157 14.85 -4.26 -24.98
CA ALA A 157 13.74 -4.34 -25.93
C ALA A 157 14.23 -4.40 -27.40
N LEU A 158 15.29 -3.67 -27.74
CA LEU A 158 15.90 -3.72 -29.07
C LEU A 158 16.60 -5.05 -29.35
N GLU A 159 17.28 -5.63 -28.35
CA GLU A 159 17.96 -6.93 -28.50
C GLU A 159 16.97 -8.09 -28.75
N GLN A 160 15.77 -8.02 -28.17
CA GLN A 160 14.72 -9.02 -28.37
C GLN A 160 14.04 -8.93 -29.75
N GLN A 161 14.16 -7.81 -30.46
CA GLN A 161 13.62 -7.66 -31.82
C GLN A 161 14.55 -8.19 -32.91
N VAL A 162 15.83 -8.43 -32.62
CA VAL A 162 16.82 -8.92 -33.60
C VAL A 162 16.85 -10.47 -33.67
N THR A 163 16.11 -11.15 -32.79
CA THR A 163 16.10 -12.62 -32.68
C THR A 163 14.95 -13.32 -33.41
N PHE A 164 14.44 -12.72 -34.49
CA PHE A 164 13.52 -13.37 -35.44
C PHE A 164 13.93 -13.13 -36.89
#